data_AF-A0A848TWI7-F1
#
_entry.id   AF-A0A848TWI7-F1
#
_cell.length_a   1.000
_cell.length_b   1.000
_cell.length_c   1.000
_cell.angle_alpha   90.00
_cell.angle_beta   90.00
_cell.angle_gamma   90.00
#
_symmetry.space_group_name_H-M   'P 1'
#
loop_
_entity.id
_entity.type
_entity.pdbx_description
1 polymer ?
#
loop_
_entity_poly.entity_id
_entity_poly.type
_entity_poly.pdbx_seq_one_letter_code
_entity_poly.pdbx_strand_id
1 'polypeptide(L)' 'MRVRTPGGGGYGDPFERDPRAVAEDVALERYTVAEARALYGVVLTDGSVDPAATEALRSGRRA' A
#
# COMPACT_ATOMS: atom_id res chain seq x y z
N MET A 1 6.34 25.47 -21.83
CA MET A 1 5.50 24.34 -22.25
C MET A 1 6.09 23.04 -21.70
N ARG A 2 5.52 22.50 -20.61
CA ARG A 2 5.96 21.19 -20.05
C ARG A 2 5.14 20.10 -20.73
N VAL A 3 5.72 19.44 -21.71
CA VAL A 3 5.20 18.16 -22.20
C VAL A 3 5.68 17.09 -21.22
N ARG A 4 4.76 16.48 -20.48
CA ARG A 4 4.95 15.15 -19.91
C ARG A 4 3.76 14.31 -20.33
N THR A 5 4.07 13.24 -21.04
CA THR A 5 3.18 12.25 -21.63
C THR A 5 2.02 11.88 -20.70
N PRO A 6 0.76 11.75 -21.19
CA PRO A 6 -0.25 10.96 -20.50
C PRO A 6 0.06 9.49 -20.78
N GLY A 7 1.18 9.00 -20.25
CA GLY A 7 1.66 7.63 -20.47
C GLY A 7 2.08 7.04 -19.15
N GLY A 8 1.23 6.19 -18.56
CA GLY A 8 1.50 5.49 -17.30
C GLY A 8 0.98 6.24 -16.07
N GLY A 9 -0.35 6.31 -15.90
CA GLY A 9 -0.99 6.93 -14.74
C GLY A 9 -0.68 6.19 -13.43
N GLY A 10 0.45 6.55 -12.81
CA GLY A 10 0.69 6.47 -11.37
C GLY A 10 0.99 5.07 -10.82
N TYR A 11 2.26 4.69 -10.78
CA TYR A 11 2.75 4.20 -9.49
C TYR A 11 2.99 5.45 -8.64
N GLY A 12 1.91 5.98 -8.06
CA GLY A 12 2.03 6.87 -6.91
C GLY A 12 2.81 6.16 -5.80
N ASP A 13 3.13 6.87 -4.72
CA ASP A 13 3.80 6.25 -3.59
C ASP A 13 3.05 4.96 -3.19
N PRO A 14 3.70 3.78 -3.14
CA PRO A 14 3.08 2.55 -2.66
C PRO A 14 2.36 2.73 -1.31
N PHE A 15 2.83 3.66 -0.47
CA PHE A 15 2.20 4.04 0.79
C PHE A 15 0.96 4.94 0.64
N GLU A 16 0.62 5.43 -0.56
CA GLU A 16 -0.62 6.14 -0.87
C GLU A 16 -1.72 5.21 -1.40
N ARG A 17 -1.40 3.94 -1.72
CA ARG A 17 -2.40 2.95 -2.14
C ARG A 17 -3.40 2.70 -1.00
N ASP A 18 -4.67 2.50 -1.38
CA ASP A 18 -5.74 2.15 -0.45
C ASP A 18 -5.39 0.84 0.27
N PRO A 19 -5.28 0.86 1.61
CA PRO A 19 -5.03 -0.35 2.40
C PRO A 19 -6.06 -1.46 2.15
N ARG A 20 -7.33 -1.12 1.88
CA ARG A 20 -8.40 -2.09 1.62
C ARG A 20 -8.17 -2.83 0.30
N ALA A 21 -7.71 -2.14 -0.74
CA ALA A 21 -7.33 -2.76 -2.00
C ALA A 21 -6.15 -3.72 -1.83
N VAL A 22 -5.18 -3.37 -0.97
CA VAL A 22 -4.06 -4.26 -0.64
C VAL A 22 -4.53 -5.49 0.16
N ALA A 23 -5.48 -5.34 1.08
CA ALA A 23 -6.08 -6.46 1.80
C ALA A 23 -6.79 -7.44 0.86
N GLU A 24 -7.54 -6.90 -0.10
CA GLU A 24 -8.20 -7.71 -1.13
C GLU A 24 -7.16 -8.43 -2.01
N ASP A 25 -6.10 -7.73 -2.44
CA ASP A 25 -5.00 -8.36 -3.18
C ASP A 25 -4.35 -9.51 -2.38
N VAL A 26 -4.22 -9.37 -1.06
CA VAL A 26 -3.70 -10.42 -0.18
C VAL A 26 -4.69 -11.57 0.01
N ALA A 27 -5.99 -11.27 0.12
CA ALA A 27 -7.04 -12.28 0.17
C ALA A 27 -7.16 -13.07 -1.14
N LEU A 28 -6.80 -12.44 -2.26
CA LEU A 28 -6.70 -13.05 -3.59
C LEU A 28 -5.36 -13.77 -3.83
N GLU A 29 -4.54 -13.96 -2.78
CA GLU A 29 -3.21 -14.59 -2.84
C GLU A 29 -2.24 -13.91 -3.82
N ARG A 30 -2.48 -12.64 -4.17
CA ARG A 30 -1.59 -11.88 -5.06
C ARG A 30 -0.35 -11.37 -4.35
N TYR A 31 -0.48 -11.10 -3.05
CA TYR A 31 0.60 -10.73 -2.16
C TYR A 31 0.44 -11.46 -0.83
N THR A 32 1.54 -11.67 -0.13
CA THR A 32 1.54 -12.13 1.25
C THR A 32 1.38 -10.95 2.21
N VAL A 33 0.95 -11.24 3.46
CA VAL A 33 0.86 -10.22 4.53
C VAL A 33 2.22 -9.53 4.77
N ALA A 34 3.32 -10.27 4.60
CA ALA A 34 4.67 -9.73 4.71
C ALA A 34 4.99 -8.73 3.58
N GLU A 35 4.62 -9.06 2.34
CA GLU A 35 4.80 -8.17 1.19
C GLU A 35 3.90 -6.93 1.28
N ALA A 36 2.66 -7.08 1.71
CA ALA A 36 1.73 -5.97 1.94
C ALA A 36 2.33 -4.91 2.88
N ARG A 37 2.95 -5.38 3.96
CA ARG A 37 3.65 -4.53 4.93
C ARG A 37 4.93 -3.93 4.34
N ALA A 38 5.74 -4.71 3.64
CA ALA A 38 7.02 -4.24 3.13
C ALA A 38 6.85 -3.22 2.01
N LEU A 39 5.99 -3.51 1.03
CA LEU A 39 5.79 -2.76 -0.21
C LEU A 39 4.82 -1.58 -0.01
N TYR A 40 3.66 -1.81 0.60
CA TYR A 40 2.58 -0.80 0.70
C TYR A 40 2.46 -0.17 2.09
N GLY A 41 3.23 -0.69 3.06
CA GLY A 41 3.15 -0.27 4.46
C GLY A 41 1.82 -0.61 5.11
N VAL A 42 1.07 -1.56 4.54
CA VAL A 42 -0.25 -1.97 5.02
C VAL A 42 -0.06 -3.15 5.94
N VAL A 43 -0.55 -3.02 7.17
CA VAL A 43 -0.57 -4.11 8.14
C VAL A 43 -1.94 -4.78 8.09
N LEU A 44 -1.93 -6.10 7.96
CA LEU A 44 -3.13 -6.93 7.96
C LEU A 44 -3.13 -7.80 9.21
N THR A 45 -4.26 -7.80 9.91
CA THR A 45 -4.53 -8.59 11.12
C THR A 45 -5.76 -9.44 10.85
N ASP A 46 -5.64 -10.77 10.99
CA ASP A 46 -6.70 -11.73 10.71
C ASP A 46 -7.40 -11.53 9.34
N GLY A 47 -6.62 -11.16 8.33
CA GLY A 47 -7.11 -10.91 6.96
C GLY A 47 -7.80 -9.55 6.75
N SER A 48 -7.83 -8.68 7.76
CA SER A 48 -8.37 -7.32 7.68
C SER A 48 -7.28 -6.27 7.85
N VAL A 49 -7.46 -5.09 7.24
CA VAL A 49 -6.54 -3.96 7.43
C VAL A 49 -6.56 -3.52 8.89
N ASP A 50 -5.37 -3.40 9.48
CA ASP A 50 -5.15 -2.69 10.74
C ASP A 50 -4.75 -1.23 10.43
N PRO A 51 -5.68 -0.27 10.54
CA PRO A 51 -5.39 1.12 10.23
C PRO A 51 -4.38 1.73 11.21
N ALA A 52 -4.42 1.35 12.49
CA ALA A 52 -3.53 1.91 13.51
C ALA A 52 -2.07 1.47 13.26
N ALA A 53 -1.87 0.17 12.99
CA ALA A 53 -0.55 -0.34 12.67
C ALA A 53 -0.04 0.13 11.29
N THR A 54 -0.92 0.24 10.30
CA THR A 54 -0.61 0.82 8.98
C THR A 54 -0.16 2.27 9.09
N GLU A 55 -0.89 3.09 9.85
CA GLU A 55 -0.57 4.50 10.06
C GLU A 55 0.76 4.67 10.81
N ALA A 56 0.99 3.88 11.87
CA ALA A 56 2.26 3.88 12.59
C ALA A 56 3.45 3.51 11.66
N LEU A 57 3.28 2.51 10.81
CA LEU A 57 4.31 2.06 9.88
C LEU A 57 4.61 3.10 8.79
N ARG A 58 3.57 3.77 8.28
CA ARG A 58 3.69 4.86 7.29
C ARG A 58 4.29 6.12 7.90
N SER A 59 3.93 6.45 9.14
CA SER A 59 4.48 7.59 9.88
C SER A 59 5.97 7.41 10.15
N GLY A 60 6.40 6.20 10.55
CA GLY A 60 7.81 5.90 10.81
C GLY A 60 8.72 5.89 9.56
N ARG A 61 8.16 5.73 8.35
CA ARG A 61 8.92 5.77 7.07
C ARG A 61 8.95 7.15 6.42
N ARG A 62 8.15 8.10 6.90
CA ARG A 62 8.10 9.49 6.38
C ARG A 62 9.11 10.42 7.08
N ALA A 63 9.86 9.92 8.07
CA ALA A 63 10.89 10.67 8.80
C ALA A 63 12.26 10.64 8.11
#